data_AF-A0AAW6XC30-F1
#
_entry.id   AF-A0AAW6XC30-F1
#
_cell.length_a   1.000
_cell.length_b   1.000
_cell.length_c   1.000
_cell.angle_alpha   90.00
_cell.angle_beta   90.00
_cell.angle_gamma   90.00
#
_symmetry.space_group_name_H-M   'P 1'
#
loop_
_entity.id
_entity.type
_entity.pdbx_description
1 polymer ?
#
loop_
_entity_poly.entity_id
_entity_poly.type
_entity_poly.pdbx_seq_one_letter_code
_entity_poly.pdbx_strand_id
1 'polypeptide(L)' 'KAALRLGGEYDVLLTNRLILQPSYEVNFYSQDDESRGRGRGLTDTELGLRLRYEIRREFAPYIGVSWNQLYGKT' A
#
# COMPACT_ATOMS: atom_id res chain seq x y z
N LYS A 1 9.39 -16.13 -14.19
CA LYS A 1 8.57 -15.37 -13.21
C LYS A 1 9.22 -14.03 -12.92
N ALA A 2 8.76 -12.96 -13.57
CA ALA A 2 9.14 -11.60 -13.22
C ALA A 2 7.93 -10.92 -12.58
N ALA A 3 8.15 -10.32 -11.40
CA ALA A 3 7.18 -9.52 -10.67
C ALA A 3 7.82 -8.17 -10.39
N LEU A 4 7.11 -7.09 -10.69
CA LEU A 4 7.54 -5.73 -10.43
C LEU A 4 6.58 -5.14 -9.40
N ARG A 5 7.12 -4.72 -8.26
CA ARG A 5 6.40 -4.00 -7.22
C ARG A 5 6.90 -2.57 -7.20
N LEU A 6 5.99 -1.62 -7.37
CA LEU A 6 6.25 -0.20 -7.25
C LEU A 6 5.43 0.32 -6.08
N GLY A 7 6.09 0.91 -5.09
CA GLY A 7 5.42 1.52 -3.96
C GLY A 7 6.04 2.85 -3.61
N GLY A 8 5.24 3.71 -2.99
CA GLY A 8 5.68 4.97 -2.43
C GLY A 8 4.92 5.27 -1.14
N GLU A 9 5.62 5.78 -0.16
CA GLU A 9 5.04 6.32 1.07
C GLU A 9 5.60 7.73 1.31
N TYR A 10 4.82 8.56 1.99
CA TYR A 10 5.23 9.93 2.28
C TYR A 10 4.83 10.33 3.68
N ASP A 11 5.76 10.87 4.46
CA ASP A 11 5.52 11.31 5.83
C ASP A 11 5.12 12.78 5.86
N VAL A 12 3.83 13.03 6.08
CA VAL A 12 3.30 14.38 6.29
C VAL A 12 3.26 14.67 7.79
N LEU A 13 4.08 15.63 8.22
CA LEU A 13 4.00 16.19 9.57
C LEU A 13 2.80 17.15 9.64
N LEU A 14 1.66 16.68 10.15
CA LEU A 14 0.49 17.53 10.40
C LEU A 14 0.74 18.43 11.61
N THR A 15 1.42 17.91 12.63
CA THR A 15 1.90 18.65 13.81
C THR A 15 3.23 18.07 14.29
N ASN A 16 3.84 18.65 15.33
CA ASN A 16 5.04 18.11 15.99
C ASN A 16 4.86 16.70 16.58
N ARG A 17 3.62 16.18 16.65
CA ARG A 17 3.29 14.86 17.22
C ARG A 17 2.32 14.05 16.36
N LEU A 18 1.78 14.60 15.29
CA LEU A 18 0.79 13.95 14.44
C LEU A 18 1.35 13.79 13.03
N ILE A 19 1.53 12.54 12.62
CA ILE A 19 2.13 12.18 11.33
C ILE A 19 1.07 11.43 10.51
N LEU A 20 0.81 11.91 9.31
CA LEU A 20 -0.03 11.25 8.32
C LEU A 20 0.87 10.64 7.26
N GLN A 21 0.72 9.34 7.02
CA GLN A 21 1.51 8.56 6.07
C GLN A 21 0.58 7.99 5.00
N PRO A 22 0.31 8.73 3.92
CA PRO A 22 -0.22 8.13 2.70
C PRO A 22 0.80 7.14 2.11
N SER A 23 0.30 6.01 1.65
CA SER A 23 1.07 5.01 0.92
C SER A 23 0.29 4.53 -0.30
N TYR A 24 1.02 4.16 -1.34
CA TYR A 24 0.48 3.47 -2.50
C TYR A 24 1.43 2.33 -2.89
N GLU A 25 0.88 1.20 -3.31
CA GLU A 25 1.62 0.08 -3.85
C GLU A 25 0.91 -0.42 -5.11
N VAL A 26 1.69 -0.80 -6.12
CA VAL A 26 1.23 -1.27 -7.42
C VAL A 26 2.06 -2.50 -7.78
N ASN A 27 1.39 -3.63 -7.98
CA ASN A 27 2.03 -4.90 -8.27
C ASN A 27 1.72 -5.36 -9.70
N PHE A 28 2.76 -5.65 -10.49
CA PHE A 28 2.69 -6.15 -11.86
C PHE A 28 3.33 -7.53 -11.96
N TYR A 29 2.68 -8.44 -12.70
CA TYR A 29 3.20 -9.78 -12.95
C TYR A 29 3.33 -10.04 -14.46
N SER A 30 4.49 -10.54 -14.90
CA SER A 30 4.81 -10.74 -16.33
C SER A 30 4.38 -12.09 -16.91
N GLN A 31 3.94 -13.05 -16.10
CA GLN A 31 3.52 -14.38 -16.55
C GLN A 31 2.08 -14.64 -16.13
N ASP A 32 1.27 -15.10 -17.08
CA ASP A 32 -0.06 -15.66 -16.81
C ASP A 32 0.12 -16.84 -15.86
N ASP A 33 -0.48 -16.75 -14.67
CA ASP A 33 -0.66 -17.91 -13.81
C ASP A 33 -2.14 -18.27 -13.89
N GLU A 34 -2.47 -18.95 -15.00
CA GLU A 34 -3.84 -19.38 -15.35
C GLU A 34 -4.44 -20.26 -14.24
N SER A 35 -3.59 -20.93 -13.45
CA SER A 35 -3.96 -21.73 -12.27
C SER A 35 -4.61 -20.91 -11.14
N ARG A 36 -4.38 -19.59 -11.08
CA ARG A 36 -4.92 -18.69 -10.05
C ARG A 36 -5.78 -17.55 -10.61
N GLY A 37 -6.14 -17.60 -11.89
CA GLY A 37 -7.02 -16.60 -12.52
C GLY A 37 -6.42 -15.20 -12.67
N ARG A 38 -5.08 -15.05 -12.60
CA ARG A 38 -4.39 -13.76 -12.79
C ARG A 38 -3.87 -13.65 -14.21
N GLY A 39 -4.40 -12.68 -14.96
CA GLY A 39 -3.91 -12.34 -16.30
C GLY A 39 -2.60 -11.54 -16.25
N ARG A 40 -1.81 -11.57 -17.33
CA ARG A 40 -0.64 -10.70 -17.52
C ARG A 40 -0.99 -9.22 -17.33
N GLY A 41 -0.19 -8.50 -16.56
CA GLY A 41 -0.31 -7.05 -16.40
C GLY A 41 -0.38 -6.57 -14.95
N LEU A 42 -1.13 -5.49 -14.73
CA LEU A 42 -1.42 -4.96 -13.39
C LEU A 42 -2.25 -6.00 -12.64
N THR A 43 -1.75 -6.48 -11.50
CA THR A 43 -2.38 -7.54 -10.70
C THR A 43 -3.18 -6.96 -9.55
N ASP A 44 -2.62 -5.97 -8.87
CA ASP A 44 -3.26 -5.31 -7.74
C ASP A 44 -2.67 -3.92 -7.50
N THR A 45 -3.50 -3.06 -6.93
CA THR A 45 -3.12 -1.75 -6.41
C THR A 45 -3.63 -1.64 -4.99
N GLU A 46 -2.76 -1.21 -4.08
CA GLU A 46 -3.09 -0.90 -2.69
C GLU A 46 -2.90 0.59 -2.45
N LEU A 47 -3.88 1.21 -1.81
CA LEU A 47 -3.79 2.56 -1.29
C LEU A 47 -3.94 2.49 0.23
N GLY A 48 -2.95 3.00 0.95
CA GLY A 48 -2.95 3.04 2.39
C GLY A 48 -2.93 4.47 2.91
N LEU A 49 -3.57 4.68 4.05
CA LEU A 49 -3.48 5.93 4.78
C LEU A 49 -3.35 5.60 6.26
N ARG A 50 -2.20 5.95 6.84
CA ARG A 50 -1.92 5.73 8.27
C ARG A 50 -1.81 7.07 8.99
N LEU A 51 -2.43 7.17 10.16
CA LEU A 51 -2.30 8.31 11.06
C LEU A 51 -1.64 7.82 12.35
N ARG A 52 -0.49 8.41 12.67
CA ARG A 52 0.29 8.11 13.87
C ARG A 52 0.30 9.32 14.78
N TYR A 53 0.00 9.12 16.06
CA TYR A 53 0.03 10.17 17.07
C TYR A 53 1.06 9.83 18.15
N GLU A 54 2.06 10.68 18.33
CA GLU A 54 3.11 10.54 19.33
C GLU A 54 2.66 11.20 20.65
N ILE A 55 2.10 10.41 21.56
CA ILE A 55 1.74 10.92 22.89
C ILE A 55 3.00 11.19 23.71
N ARG A 56 3.91 10.21 23.69
CA ARG A 56 5.24 10.22 24.34
C ARG A 56 6.21 9.43 23.43
N ARG A 57 7.52 9.60 23.58
CA ARG A 57 8.52 8.95 22.69
C ARG A 57 8.45 7.41 22.78
N GLU A 58 7.93 6.89 23.88
CA GLU A 58 7.76 5.46 24.16
C GLU A 58 6.39 4.91 23.68
N PHE A 59 5.42 5.78 23.39
CA PHE A 59 4.06 5.39 23.02
C PHE A 59 3.50 6.28 21.91
N ALA A 60 3.49 5.71 20.70
CA ALA A 60 2.95 6.32 19.49
C ALA A 60 1.87 5.44 18.86
N PRO A 61 0.60 5.50 19.34
CA PRO A 61 -0.50 4.77 18.73
C PRO A 61 -0.72 5.23 17.29
N TYR A 62 -1.16 4.28 16.46
CA TYR A 62 -1.51 4.55 15.08
C TYR A 62 -2.82 3.88 14.70
N ILE A 63 -3.51 4.49 13.75
CA ILE A 63 -4.67 3.93 13.08
C ILE A 63 -4.42 4.01 11.58
N GLY A 64 -4.96 3.07 10.82
CA GLY A 64 -4.79 3.07 9.37
C GLY A 64 -5.99 2.49 8.66
N VAL A 65 -6.21 2.97 7.44
CA VAL A 65 -7.15 2.39 6.49
C VAL A 65 -6.37 1.97 5.25
N SER A 66 -6.62 0.77 4.76
CA SER A 66 -6.10 0.32 3.47
C SER A 66 -7.24 -0.07 2.56
N TRP A 67 -7.10 0.32 1.30
CA TRP A 67 -7.98 -0.06 0.22
C TRP A 67 -7.17 -0.89 -0.77
N ASN A 68 -7.65 -2.10 -1.03
CA ASN A 68 -7.01 -3.04 -1.94
C ASN A 68 -7.92 -3.28 -3.14
N GLN A 69 -7.42 -3.02 -4.33
CA GLN A 69 -8.11 -3.32 -5.57
C GLN A 69 -7.36 -4.40 -6.34
N LEU A 70 -8.00 -5.55 -6.51
CA LEU A 70 -7.48 -6.66 -7.31
C LEU A 70 -7.94 -6.50 -8.76
N TYR A 71 -7.01 -6.62 -9.70
CA TYR A 71 -7.27 -6.57 -11.13
C TYR A 71 -7.07 -7.99 -11.70
N GLY A 72 -8.05 -8.86 -11.44
CA GLY A 72 -8.13 -10.19 -12.03
C GLY A 72 -9.13 -10.22 -13.17
N LYS A 73 -8.64 -10.33 -14.42
CA LYS A 73 -9.37 -10.54 -15.69
C LYS A 73 -10.55 -9.59 -15.97
N THR A 74 -10.32 -8.65 -16.89
CA THR A 74 -11.01 -8.74 -18.20
C THR A 74 -10.35 -9.82 -19.05
#